data_AF-A0A2N1NKG8-F1
#
_entry.id   AF-A0A2N1NKG8-F1
#
_cell.length_a   1.000
_cell.length_b   1.000
_cell.length_c   1.000
_cell.angle_alpha   90.00
_cell.angle_beta   90.00
_cell.angle_gamma   90.00
#
_symmetry.space_group_name_H-M   'P 1'
#
loop_
_entity.id
_entity.type
_entity.pdbx_description
1 polymer ?
#
loop_
_entity_poly.entity_id
_entity_poly.type
_entity_poly.pdbx_seq_one_letter_code
_entity_poly.pdbx_strand_id
1 'polypeptide(L)'
;MSAGIGVGSMILILGITRTIKIIEKWTPIPVVRGIQLGAGVTLIIKAADMVRKSGGWGGSSWKWNDNYEWAILSFIFVFTFYSSKRVPSALILFIVGLIIALIKVFRSDSILPSASFNYPEVIVPTLEEFKVGFLSASLGQLPLTALNSVIALAALANDLFPERSSLNTVGRISISIGLMNIIGCFFGSTPYCHGSGGLAGQYRFGARSEVSILILGFFKLILGILFGKTLTSLLNYFPMSILGLMLFVSGAELSSAARNFVRKGDHDDDETKKKNFTLVIVTAGLLVGFQNDGIGYIGGMLVSLLFFITHYFQHRRSS
;
A
#
# COMPACT_ATOMS: atom_id res chain seq x y z
N MET A 1 14.39 -9.91 6.31
CA MET A 1 14.03 -11.31 6.60
C MET A 1 13.50 -11.48 8.03
N SER A 2 14.33 -11.41 9.08
CA SER A 2 13.90 -11.67 10.47
C SER A 2 12.71 -10.85 10.96
N ALA A 3 12.65 -9.57 10.58
CA ALA A 3 11.50 -8.70 10.84
C ALA A 3 10.20 -9.21 10.19
N GLY A 4 10.29 -9.77 8.99
CA GLY A 4 9.17 -10.34 8.25
C GLY A 4 8.68 -11.63 8.90
N ILE A 5 9.61 -12.51 9.30
CA ILE A 5 9.29 -13.74 10.05
C ILE A 5 8.61 -13.38 11.38
N GLY A 6 9.15 -12.40 12.12
CA GLY A 6 8.61 -11.99 13.41
C GLY A 6 7.20 -11.38 13.27
N VAL A 7 7.03 -10.36 12.43
CA VAL A 7 5.70 -9.74 12.23
C VAL A 7 4.72 -10.75 11.63
N GLY A 8 5.17 -11.60 10.70
CA GLY A 8 4.38 -12.68 10.11
C GLY A 8 3.88 -13.67 11.16
N SER A 9 4.76 -14.10 12.07
CA SER A 9 4.41 -15.02 13.17
C SER A 9 3.41 -14.37 14.12
N MET A 10 3.63 -13.11 14.52
CA MET A 10 2.72 -12.38 15.41
C MET A 10 1.34 -12.20 14.77
N ILE A 11 1.28 -11.77 13.51
CA ILE A 11 0.02 -11.60 12.76
C ILE A 11 -0.67 -12.95 12.53
N LEU A 12 0.08 -14.02 12.25
CA LEU A 12 -0.46 -15.38 12.13
C LEU A 12 -1.15 -15.82 13.43
N ILE A 13 -0.46 -15.65 14.56
CA ILE A 13 -1.00 -15.98 15.89
C ILE A 13 -2.29 -15.20 16.12
N LEU A 14 -2.27 -13.87 15.93
CA LEU A 14 -3.46 -13.01 16.10
C LEU A 14 -4.61 -13.41 15.16
N GLY A 15 -4.32 -13.92 13.97
CA GLY A 15 -5.29 -14.43 13.01
C GLY A 15 -5.91 -15.76 13.45
N ILE A 16 -5.09 -16.73 13.86
CA ILE A 16 -5.53 -18.06 14.32
C ILE A 16 -6.33 -17.95 15.63
N THR A 17 -5.84 -17.18 16.60
CA THR A 17 -6.53 -16.95 17.89
C THR A 17 -7.74 -16.04 17.75
N ARG A 18 -7.94 -15.43 16.57
CA ARG A 18 -8.99 -14.43 16.28
C ARG A 18 -8.89 -13.16 17.14
N THR A 19 -7.79 -12.95 17.87
CA THR A 19 -7.56 -11.75 18.69
C THR A 19 -7.55 -10.48 17.83
N ILE A 20 -7.15 -10.56 16.55
CA ILE A 20 -7.20 -9.43 15.62
C ILE A 20 -8.62 -8.88 15.44
N LYS A 21 -9.66 -9.70 15.61
CA LYS A 21 -11.07 -9.26 15.55
C LYS A 21 -11.45 -8.36 16.70
N ILE A 22 -10.75 -8.45 17.83
CA ILE A 22 -10.94 -7.53 18.95
C ILE A 22 -10.53 -6.13 18.47
N ILE A 23 -9.33 -6.00 17.91
CA ILE A 23 -8.83 -4.72 17.38
C ILE A 23 -9.79 -4.18 16.31
N GLU A 24 -10.22 -5.01 15.35
CA GLU A 24 -11.22 -4.62 14.34
C GLU A 24 -12.53 -4.11 14.98
N LYS A 25 -13.08 -4.83 15.97
CA LYS A 25 -14.34 -4.48 16.63
C LYS A 25 -14.27 -3.14 17.38
N TRP A 26 -13.14 -2.86 18.02
CA TRP A 26 -12.95 -1.63 18.78
C TRP A 26 -12.54 -0.44 17.91
N THR A 27 -12.10 -0.67 16.66
CA THR A 27 -11.66 0.41 15.77
C THR A 27 -12.86 1.03 15.05
N PRO A 28 -13.16 2.33 15.26
CA PRO A 28 -14.20 3.02 14.51
C PRO A 28 -13.86 3.08 13.01
N ILE A 29 -14.87 2.96 12.15
CA ILE A 29 -14.71 3.12 10.69
C ILE A 29 -13.98 4.42 10.30
N PRO A 30 -14.29 5.59 10.91
CA PRO A 30 -13.54 6.82 10.63
C PRO A 30 -12.02 6.70 10.88
N VAL A 31 -11.60 5.95 11.90
CA VAL A 31 -10.18 5.73 12.19
C VAL A 31 -9.56 4.84 11.10
N VAL A 32 -10.25 3.79 10.66
CA VAL A 32 -9.79 2.96 9.53
C VAL A 32 -9.64 3.79 8.25
N ARG A 33 -10.61 4.66 7.97
CA ARG A 33 -10.55 5.60 6.82
C ARG A 33 -9.43 6.62 6.95
N GLY A 34 -9.15 7.07 8.17
CA GLY A 34 -8.01 7.92 8.47
C GLY A 34 -6.67 7.25 8.18
N ILE A 35 -6.53 5.95 8.51
CA ILE A 35 -5.34 5.16 8.16
C ILE A 35 -5.20 5.06 6.63
N GLN A 36 -6.28 4.77 5.90
CA GLN A 36 -6.27 4.72 4.43
C GLN A 36 -5.89 6.07 3.81
N LEU A 37 -6.46 7.18 4.31
CA LEU A 37 -6.11 8.53 3.86
C LEU A 37 -4.64 8.85 4.14
N GLY A 38 -4.17 8.58 5.36
CA GLY A 38 -2.78 8.84 5.75
C GLY A 38 -1.79 8.02 4.91
N ALA A 39 -2.07 6.73 4.68
CA ALA A 39 -1.27 5.88 3.81
C ALA A 39 -1.29 6.38 2.35
N GLY A 40 -2.46 6.74 1.83
CA GLY A 40 -2.61 7.29 0.47
C GLY A 40 -1.86 8.60 0.26
N VAL A 41 -1.94 9.53 1.22
CA VAL A 41 -1.17 10.78 1.23
C VAL A 41 0.34 10.50 1.32
N THR A 42 0.76 9.54 2.14
CA THR A 42 2.18 9.13 2.23
C THR A 42 2.70 8.61 0.87
N LEU A 43 1.89 7.84 0.13
CA LEU A 43 2.24 7.40 -1.22
C LEU A 43 2.34 8.59 -2.19
N ILE A 44 1.43 9.56 -2.10
CA ILE A 44 1.46 10.79 -2.91
C ILE A 44 2.72 11.62 -2.62
N ILE A 45 3.11 11.78 -1.36
CA ILE A 45 4.33 12.50 -0.98
C ILE A 45 5.57 11.80 -1.56
N LYS A 46 5.65 10.47 -1.42
CA LYS A 46 6.75 9.68 -2.01
C LYS A 46 6.79 9.79 -3.54
N ALA A 47 5.64 9.77 -4.19
CA ALA A 47 5.52 9.99 -5.62
C ALA A 47 6.04 11.37 -6.03
N ALA A 48 5.66 12.43 -5.31
CA ALA A 48 6.14 13.78 -5.56
C ALA A 48 7.66 13.88 -5.37
N ASP A 49 8.22 13.25 -4.35
CA ASP A 49 9.67 13.18 -4.13
C ASP A 49 10.40 12.43 -5.25
N MET A 50 9.80 11.37 -5.80
CA MET A 50 10.35 10.64 -6.95
C MET A 50 10.40 11.53 -8.19
N VAL A 51 9.30 12.24 -8.48
CA VAL A 51 9.23 13.16 -9.62
C VAL A 51 10.20 14.32 -9.43
N ARG A 52 10.29 14.90 -8.22
CA ARG A 52 11.22 16.02 -7.91
C ARG A 52 12.70 15.65 -8.11
N LYS A 53 13.04 14.37 -7.98
CA LYS A 53 14.39 13.84 -8.23
C LYS A 53 14.64 13.49 -9.71
N SER A 54 13.63 13.57 -10.57
CA SER A 54 13.79 13.39 -12.03
C SER A 54 14.44 14.61 -12.69
N GLY A 55 14.73 14.54 -13.99
CA GLY A 55 15.35 15.64 -14.74
C GLY A 55 14.49 16.92 -14.69
N GLY A 56 15.16 18.06 -14.60
CA GLY A 56 14.50 19.37 -14.61
C GLY A 56 13.90 19.74 -15.96
N TRP A 57 13.21 20.89 -15.98
CA TRP A 57 12.66 21.50 -17.18
C TRP A 57 13.76 22.05 -18.08
N GLY A 58 13.89 21.53 -19.30
CA GLY A 58 14.86 22.04 -20.28
C GLY A 58 16.28 22.31 -19.74
N GLY A 59 17.10 23.00 -20.55
CA GLY A 59 18.45 23.42 -20.15
C GLY A 59 19.42 22.28 -19.83
N SER A 60 20.41 22.55 -18.98
CA SER A 60 21.56 21.66 -18.72
C SER A 60 21.23 20.41 -17.90
N SER A 61 20.10 20.39 -17.18
CA SER A 61 19.66 19.25 -16.36
C SER A 61 18.63 18.35 -17.05
N TRP A 62 18.23 18.70 -18.28
CA TRP A 62 17.24 17.99 -19.04
C TRP A 62 17.75 16.64 -19.53
N LYS A 63 16.92 15.61 -19.37
CA LYS A 63 17.18 14.26 -19.87
C LYS A 63 15.98 13.84 -20.68
N TRP A 64 16.18 13.39 -21.92
CA TRP A 64 15.09 12.97 -22.80
C TRP A 64 14.24 11.82 -22.22
N ASN A 65 14.81 11.01 -21.32
CA ASN A 65 14.23 9.76 -20.82
C ASN A 65 13.53 9.88 -19.46
N ASP A 66 13.82 10.92 -18.68
CA ASP A 66 13.25 11.06 -17.33
C ASP A 66 13.29 12.51 -16.88
N ASN A 67 12.16 13.21 -17.00
CA ASN A 67 12.04 14.64 -16.79
C ASN A 67 10.60 15.04 -16.40
N TYR A 68 10.40 16.32 -16.07
CA TYR A 68 9.08 16.84 -15.70
C TYR A 68 8.07 16.82 -16.87
N GLU A 69 8.52 16.89 -18.12
CA GLU A 69 7.65 16.79 -19.30
C GLU A 69 6.99 15.41 -19.37
N TRP A 70 7.75 14.33 -19.13
CA TRP A 70 7.20 12.97 -19.02
C TRP A 70 6.22 12.84 -17.87
N ALA A 71 6.48 13.48 -16.73
CA ALA A 71 5.56 13.46 -15.60
C ALA A 71 4.21 14.12 -15.97
N ILE A 72 4.24 15.27 -16.65
CA ILE A 72 3.04 16.00 -17.07
C ILE A 72 2.29 15.29 -18.19
N LEU A 73 2.99 14.79 -19.20
CA LEU A 73 2.38 14.01 -20.27
C LEU A 73 1.68 12.78 -19.70
N SER A 74 2.34 12.08 -18.78
CA SER A 74 1.75 10.94 -18.09
C SER A 74 0.53 11.37 -17.26
N PHE A 75 0.60 12.52 -16.57
CA PHE A 75 -0.50 13.04 -15.74
C PHE A 75 -1.72 13.36 -16.62
N ILE A 76 -1.53 14.16 -17.67
CA ILE A 76 -2.58 14.50 -18.63
C ILE A 76 -3.17 13.23 -19.23
N PHE A 77 -2.34 12.27 -19.64
CA PHE A 77 -2.80 11.00 -20.20
C PHE A 77 -3.68 10.22 -19.22
N VAL A 78 -3.23 10.01 -17.99
CA VAL A 78 -4.02 9.28 -16.97
C VAL A 78 -5.34 9.99 -16.68
N PHE A 79 -5.32 11.31 -16.51
CA PHE A 79 -6.52 12.05 -16.14
C PHE A 79 -7.50 12.24 -17.30
N THR A 80 -7.01 12.35 -18.54
CA THR A 80 -7.86 12.34 -19.75
C THR A 80 -8.65 11.03 -19.85
N PHE A 81 -7.98 9.91 -19.56
CA PHE A 81 -8.61 8.59 -19.59
C PHE A 81 -9.10 8.12 -18.21
N TYR A 82 -9.23 9.03 -17.22
CA TYR A 82 -9.56 8.64 -15.85
C TYR A 82 -10.88 7.87 -15.78
N SER A 83 -11.91 8.37 -16.47
CA SER A 83 -13.25 7.75 -16.47
C SER A 83 -13.41 6.65 -17.53
N SER A 84 -12.42 6.44 -18.41
CA SER A 84 -12.51 5.46 -19.49
C SER A 84 -12.13 4.06 -19.01
N LYS A 85 -13.07 3.12 -19.13
CA LYS A 85 -12.83 1.70 -18.83
C LYS A 85 -12.10 0.95 -19.96
N ARG A 86 -11.94 1.57 -21.14
CA ARG A 86 -11.38 0.92 -22.34
C ARG A 86 -9.86 1.08 -22.45
N VAL A 87 -9.31 2.13 -21.84
CA VAL A 87 -7.89 2.49 -21.99
C VAL A 87 -7.12 2.08 -20.73
N PRO A 88 -6.27 1.04 -20.77
CA PRO A 88 -5.50 0.59 -19.61
C PRO A 88 -4.30 1.53 -19.39
N SER A 89 -4.55 2.75 -18.91
CA SER A 89 -3.56 3.83 -18.86
C SER A 89 -2.26 3.46 -18.12
N ALA A 90 -2.34 2.75 -16.99
CA ALA A 90 -1.15 2.28 -16.27
C ALA A 90 -0.34 1.24 -17.03
N LEU A 91 -0.99 0.33 -17.77
CA LEU A 91 -0.27 -0.66 -18.58
C LEU A 91 0.45 0.02 -19.73
N ILE A 92 -0.20 0.99 -20.38
CA ILE A 92 0.42 1.78 -21.45
C ILE A 92 1.62 2.56 -20.92
N LEU A 93 1.48 3.27 -19.79
CA LEU A 93 2.58 3.98 -19.16
C LEU A 93 3.72 3.05 -18.72
N PHE A 94 3.40 1.87 -18.19
CA PHE A 94 4.39 0.86 -17.85
C PHE A 94 5.18 0.39 -19.09
N ILE A 95 4.49 0.11 -20.20
CA ILE A 95 5.12 -0.29 -21.46
C ILE A 95 6.00 0.85 -22.00
N VAL A 96 5.52 2.09 -21.99
CA VAL A 96 6.31 3.26 -22.40
C VAL A 96 7.57 3.41 -21.53
N GLY A 97 7.43 3.32 -20.21
CA GLY A 97 8.56 3.36 -19.29
C GLY A 97 9.56 2.21 -19.50
N LEU A 98 9.05 1.02 -19.82
CA LEU A 98 9.88 -0.15 -20.15
C LEU A 98 10.65 0.05 -21.47
N ILE A 99 10.01 0.60 -22.50
CA ILE A 99 10.67 0.94 -23.78
C ILE A 99 11.79 1.96 -23.54
N ILE A 100 11.52 3.02 -22.77
CA ILE A 100 12.52 4.03 -22.42
C ILE A 100 13.70 3.39 -21.66
N ALA A 101 13.40 2.53 -20.68
CA ALA A 101 14.41 1.81 -19.92
C ALA A 101 15.27 0.91 -20.83
N LEU A 102 14.65 0.16 -21.74
CA LEU A 102 15.35 -0.68 -22.71
C LEU A 102 16.29 0.14 -23.60
N ILE A 103 15.79 1.23 -24.21
CA ILE A 103 16.63 2.12 -25.03
C ILE A 103 17.84 2.61 -24.24
N LYS A 104 17.66 2.95 -22.95
CA LYS A 104 18.74 3.44 -22.11
C LYS A 104 19.75 2.34 -21.77
N VAL A 105 19.31 1.13 -21.48
CA VAL A 105 20.21 -0.02 -21.29
C VAL A 105 21.02 -0.25 -22.56
N PHE A 106 20.39 -0.28 -23.75
CA PHE A 106 21.09 -0.52 -25.02
C PHE A 106 22.10 0.57 -25.39
N ARG A 107 21.88 1.81 -24.93
CA ARG A 107 22.78 2.94 -25.18
C ARG A 107 23.85 3.13 -24.10
N SER A 108 23.71 2.48 -22.96
CA SER A 108 24.69 2.49 -21.89
C SER A 108 25.59 1.28 -22.06
N ASP A 109 26.88 1.35 -21.70
CA ASP A 109 27.77 0.17 -21.63
C ASP A 109 27.40 -0.79 -20.46
N SER A 110 26.11 -0.83 -20.11
CA SER A 110 25.56 -1.63 -19.03
C SER A 110 25.25 -3.03 -19.50
N ILE A 111 25.30 -3.97 -18.55
CA ILE A 111 24.97 -5.37 -18.80
C ILE A 111 23.51 -5.47 -19.24
N LEU A 112 23.30 -5.94 -20.47
CA LEU A 112 21.98 -6.23 -21.02
C LEU A 112 21.32 -7.36 -20.20
N PRO A 113 19.98 -7.31 -19.98
CA PRO A 113 19.25 -8.45 -19.47
C PRO A 113 19.53 -9.67 -20.33
N SER A 114 20.11 -10.71 -19.73
CA SER A 114 20.45 -11.94 -20.41
C SER A 114 19.79 -13.11 -19.71
N ALA A 115 19.45 -14.14 -20.49
CA ALA A 115 18.85 -15.34 -19.96
C ALA A 115 19.86 -16.02 -19.02
N SER A 116 19.53 -16.04 -17.73
CA SER A 116 20.28 -16.72 -16.67
C SER A 116 19.26 -17.47 -15.83
N PHE A 117 19.50 -18.76 -15.57
CA PHE A 117 18.64 -19.51 -14.65
C PHE A 117 19.02 -19.16 -13.21
N ASN A 118 18.11 -18.48 -12.51
CA ASN A 118 18.24 -18.06 -11.13
C ASN A 118 17.21 -18.82 -10.29
N TYR A 119 17.66 -19.51 -9.24
CA TYR A 119 16.78 -20.15 -8.27
C TYR A 119 16.86 -19.44 -6.92
N PRO A 120 15.74 -19.31 -6.18
CA PRO A 120 15.78 -18.73 -4.85
C PRO A 120 16.55 -19.67 -3.91
N GLU A 121 17.58 -19.14 -3.28
CA GLU A 121 18.34 -19.84 -2.24
C GLU A 121 17.59 -19.77 -0.91
N VAL A 122 17.70 -20.83 -0.11
CA VAL A 122 17.15 -20.86 1.25
C VAL A 122 18.11 -20.11 2.18
N ILE A 123 17.62 -19.05 2.80
CA ILE A 123 18.36 -18.22 3.76
C ILE A 123 17.79 -18.46 5.15
N VAL A 124 18.63 -18.93 6.06
CA VAL A 124 18.27 -19.15 7.47
C VAL A 124 18.90 -18.05 8.31
N PRO A 125 18.12 -17.26 9.09
CA PRO A 125 18.67 -16.21 9.93
C PRO A 125 19.53 -16.81 11.05
N THR A 126 20.64 -16.14 11.35
CA THR A 126 21.38 -16.43 12.59
C THR A 126 20.53 -16.07 13.82
N LEU A 127 20.87 -16.65 14.98
CA LEU A 127 20.12 -16.39 16.21
C LEU A 127 20.14 -14.90 16.61
N GLU A 128 21.24 -14.20 16.37
CA GLU A 128 21.35 -12.76 16.67
C GLU A 128 20.54 -11.91 15.71
N GLU A 129 20.59 -12.19 14.40
CA GLU A 129 19.72 -11.53 13.42
C GLU A 129 18.25 -11.80 13.70
N PHE A 130 17.93 -12.99 14.21
CA PHE A 130 16.59 -13.32 14.66
C PHE A 130 16.20 -12.47 15.86
N LYS A 131 16.98 -12.43 16.94
CA LYS A 131 16.66 -11.62 18.14
C LYS A 131 16.49 -10.13 17.80
N VAL A 132 17.46 -9.53 17.11
CA VAL A 132 17.44 -8.11 16.77
C VAL A 132 16.31 -7.80 15.81
N GLY A 133 16.15 -8.58 14.74
CA GLY A 133 15.09 -8.36 13.76
C GLY A 133 13.69 -8.67 14.28
N PHE A 134 13.56 -9.68 15.15
CA PHE A 134 12.29 -10.01 15.80
C PHE A 134 11.88 -8.93 16.79
N LEU A 135 12.74 -8.56 17.74
CA LEU A 135 12.39 -7.61 18.79
C LEU A 135 12.30 -6.17 18.28
N SER A 136 13.30 -5.68 17.56
CA SER A 136 13.36 -4.25 17.22
C SER A 136 12.47 -3.92 16.01
N ALA A 137 12.59 -4.68 14.93
CA ALA A 137 11.90 -4.36 13.68
C ALA A 137 10.47 -4.91 13.61
N SER A 138 10.19 -6.07 14.20
CA SER A 138 8.83 -6.64 14.14
C SER A 138 7.84 -5.90 15.04
N LEU A 139 8.27 -5.46 16.24
CA LEU A 139 7.41 -4.68 17.13
C LEU A 139 7.02 -3.34 16.51
N GLY A 140 7.95 -2.64 15.86
CA GLY A 140 7.65 -1.41 15.13
C GLY A 140 6.73 -1.62 13.91
N GLN A 141 6.85 -2.77 13.24
CA GLN A 141 6.09 -3.10 12.04
C GLN A 141 4.69 -3.67 12.32
N LEU A 142 4.44 -4.16 13.55
CA LEU A 142 3.19 -4.80 13.91
C LEU A 142 1.97 -3.86 13.77
N PRO A 143 1.98 -2.61 14.29
CA PRO A 143 0.87 -1.69 14.10
C PRO A 143 0.61 -1.40 12.62
N LEU A 144 1.65 -1.09 11.85
CA LEU A 144 1.55 -0.84 10.40
C LEU A 144 0.94 -2.03 9.65
N THR A 145 1.36 -3.25 9.98
CA THR A 145 0.85 -4.46 9.31
C THR A 145 -0.60 -4.76 9.72
N ALA A 146 -0.91 -4.74 11.01
CA ALA A 146 -2.26 -5.01 11.52
C ALA A 146 -3.27 -3.95 11.03
N LEU A 147 -2.89 -2.67 11.05
CA LEU A 147 -3.79 -1.58 10.71
C LEU A 147 -3.94 -1.42 9.20
N ASN A 148 -2.85 -1.19 8.47
CA ASN A 148 -2.92 -0.89 7.04
C ASN A 148 -3.10 -2.14 6.17
N SER A 149 -2.46 -3.25 6.55
CA SER A 149 -2.43 -4.46 5.70
C SER A 149 -3.44 -5.53 6.10
N VAL A 150 -4.06 -5.44 7.28
CA VAL A 150 -5.15 -6.33 7.69
C VAL A 150 -6.47 -5.58 7.77
N ILE A 151 -6.61 -4.63 8.70
CA ILE A 151 -7.92 -3.99 8.98
C ILE A 151 -8.34 -3.07 7.83
N ALA A 152 -7.48 -2.14 7.42
CA ALA A 152 -7.77 -1.22 6.32
C ALA A 152 -7.91 -1.94 4.98
N LEU A 153 -7.14 -3.02 4.76
CA LEU A 153 -7.32 -3.87 3.58
C LEU A 153 -8.67 -4.59 3.62
N ALA A 154 -9.04 -5.22 4.74
CA ALA A 154 -10.32 -5.91 4.89
C ALA A 154 -11.49 -4.95 4.61
N ALA A 155 -11.44 -3.75 5.19
CA ALA A 155 -12.43 -2.69 4.94
C ALA A 155 -12.50 -2.33 3.45
N LEU A 156 -11.36 -2.07 2.81
CA LEU A 156 -11.30 -1.75 1.38
C LEU A 156 -11.82 -2.90 0.51
N ALA A 157 -11.40 -4.13 0.78
CA ALA A 157 -11.83 -5.31 0.04
C ALA A 157 -13.35 -5.53 0.15
N ASN A 158 -13.94 -5.24 1.32
CA ASN A 158 -15.39 -5.28 1.51
C ASN A 158 -16.14 -4.17 0.77
N ASP A 159 -15.54 -2.97 0.62
CA ASP A 159 -16.12 -1.91 -0.21
C ASP A 159 -16.08 -2.25 -1.70
N LEU A 160 -14.95 -2.82 -2.16
CA LEU A 160 -14.71 -3.11 -3.57
C LEU A 160 -15.39 -4.41 -4.04
N PHE A 161 -15.52 -5.39 -3.15
CA PHE A 161 -16.06 -6.72 -3.44
C PHE A 161 -17.07 -7.16 -2.35
N PRO A 162 -18.22 -6.47 -2.21
CA PRO A 162 -19.19 -6.74 -1.14
C PRO A 162 -19.77 -8.16 -1.19
N GLU A 163 -19.97 -8.70 -2.40
CA GLU A 163 -20.40 -10.07 -2.70
C GLU A 163 -19.47 -11.14 -2.06
N ARG A 164 -18.21 -10.78 -1.78
CA ARG A 164 -17.18 -11.70 -1.26
C ARG A 164 -16.80 -11.39 0.20
N SER A 165 -17.63 -10.65 0.92
CA SER A 165 -17.33 -10.18 2.28
C SER A 165 -17.05 -11.31 3.29
N SER A 166 -17.64 -12.49 3.09
CA SER A 166 -17.35 -13.69 3.89
C SER A 166 -15.90 -14.19 3.77
N LEU A 167 -15.20 -13.84 2.68
CA LEU A 167 -13.80 -14.18 2.43
C LEU A 167 -12.85 -13.08 2.91
N ASN A 168 -13.27 -11.82 2.86
CA ASN A 168 -12.47 -10.61 3.15
C ASN A 168 -12.39 -10.28 4.65
N THR A 169 -12.23 -11.31 5.49
CA THR A 169 -12.17 -11.14 6.95
C THR A 169 -10.75 -10.89 7.44
N VAL A 170 -10.60 -10.07 8.48
CA VAL A 170 -9.29 -9.79 9.10
C VAL A 170 -8.54 -11.06 9.51
N GLY A 171 -9.25 -12.10 9.97
CA GLY A 171 -8.63 -13.36 10.37
C GLY A 171 -7.99 -14.11 9.19
N ARG A 172 -8.71 -14.24 8.06
CA ARG A 172 -8.19 -14.91 6.85
C ARG A 172 -7.02 -14.14 6.25
N ILE A 173 -7.14 -12.81 6.20
CA ILE A 173 -6.08 -11.92 5.70
C ILE A 173 -4.84 -12.03 6.59
N SER A 174 -4.99 -11.99 7.92
CA SER A 174 -3.88 -12.20 8.86
C SER A 174 -3.18 -13.53 8.66
N ILE A 175 -3.92 -14.63 8.51
CA ILE A 175 -3.34 -15.95 8.26
C ILE A 175 -2.54 -15.94 6.95
N SER A 176 -3.09 -15.36 5.88
CA SER A 176 -2.39 -15.25 4.60
C SER A 176 -1.09 -14.45 4.71
N ILE A 177 -1.12 -13.30 5.39
CA ILE A 177 0.08 -12.46 5.62
C ILE A 177 1.12 -13.19 6.44
N GLY A 178 0.69 -13.90 7.48
CA GLY A 178 1.56 -14.69 8.33
C GLY A 178 2.28 -15.79 7.56
N LEU A 179 1.52 -16.61 6.83
CA LEU A 179 2.07 -17.71 6.03
C LEU A 179 3.02 -17.21 4.95
N MET A 180 2.64 -16.17 4.19
CA MET A 180 3.50 -15.68 3.10
C MET A 180 4.81 -15.07 3.62
N ASN A 181 4.80 -14.43 4.79
CA ASN A 181 6.03 -13.91 5.39
C ASN A 181 6.91 -15.02 5.96
N ILE A 182 6.32 -15.97 6.70
CA ILE A 182 7.08 -17.09 7.27
C ILE A 182 7.75 -17.88 6.15
N ILE A 183 7.01 -18.23 5.09
CA ILE A 183 7.57 -18.98 3.95
C ILE A 183 8.52 -18.11 3.14
N GLY A 184 8.06 -16.94 2.69
CA GLY A 184 8.78 -16.09 1.74
C GLY A 184 10.11 -15.57 2.27
N CYS A 185 10.18 -15.24 3.56
CA CYS A 185 11.40 -14.72 4.15
C CYS A 185 12.54 -15.75 4.10
N PHE A 186 12.28 -17.04 4.25
CA PHE A 186 13.31 -18.09 4.06
C PHE A 186 13.84 -18.17 2.63
N PHE A 187 13.18 -17.57 1.65
CA PHE A 187 13.66 -17.46 0.26
C PHE A 187 14.22 -16.07 -0.04
N GLY A 188 14.71 -15.36 0.98
CA GLY A 188 15.36 -14.05 0.85
C GLY A 188 14.41 -12.88 0.64
N SER A 189 13.10 -13.05 0.91
CA SER A 189 12.17 -11.95 0.74
C SER A 189 12.32 -10.84 1.78
N THR A 190 12.00 -9.62 1.35
CA THR A 190 11.61 -8.56 2.27
C THR A 190 10.24 -8.87 2.87
N PRO A 191 9.87 -8.25 4.02
CA PRO A 191 8.56 -8.44 4.61
C PRO A 191 7.45 -8.12 3.60
N TYR A 192 6.49 -9.04 3.47
CA TYR A 192 5.35 -8.91 2.57
C TYR A 192 4.11 -8.39 3.30
N CYS A 193 3.22 -7.74 2.56
CA CYS A 193 1.89 -7.43 3.02
C CYS A 193 0.88 -7.48 1.87
N HIS A 194 -0.40 -7.66 2.21
CA HIS A 194 -1.48 -7.34 1.30
C HIS A 194 -1.80 -5.84 1.51
N GLY A 195 -1.06 -4.97 0.85
CA GLY A 195 -1.22 -3.52 1.03
C GLY A 195 -2.55 -3.03 0.44
N SER A 196 -3.32 -2.25 1.21
CA SER A 196 -4.58 -1.61 0.74
C SER A 196 -4.38 -0.80 -0.54
N GLY A 197 -3.26 -0.08 -0.67
CA GLY A 197 -2.90 0.66 -1.89
C GLY A 197 -2.68 -0.22 -3.11
N GLY A 198 -2.07 -1.40 -2.94
CA GLY A 198 -1.90 -2.37 -4.03
C GLY A 198 -3.24 -2.89 -4.54
N LEU A 199 -4.16 -3.22 -3.63
CA LEU A 199 -5.53 -3.61 -3.98
C LEU A 199 -6.28 -2.47 -4.67
N ALA A 200 -6.21 -1.25 -4.13
CA ALA A 200 -6.83 -0.06 -4.71
C ALA A 200 -6.33 0.19 -6.15
N GLY A 201 -5.02 0.14 -6.35
CA GLY A 201 -4.40 0.32 -7.68
C GLY A 201 -4.84 -0.77 -8.67
N GLN A 202 -4.77 -2.05 -8.29
CA GLN A 202 -5.21 -3.15 -9.15
C GLN A 202 -6.69 -3.01 -9.53
N TYR A 203 -7.55 -2.71 -8.54
CA TYR A 203 -8.97 -2.48 -8.79
C TYR A 203 -9.19 -1.27 -9.71
N ARG A 204 -8.44 -0.19 -9.52
CA ARG A 204 -8.51 1.01 -10.37
C ARG A 204 -8.17 0.72 -11.81
N PHE A 205 -7.19 -0.16 -12.05
CA PHE A 205 -6.75 -0.55 -13.38
C PHE A 205 -7.53 -1.74 -13.97
N GLY A 206 -8.69 -2.08 -13.38
CA GLY A 206 -9.65 -3.00 -13.97
C GLY A 206 -9.55 -4.45 -13.49
N ALA A 207 -8.65 -4.78 -12.56
CA ALA A 207 -8.61 -6.12 -11.96
C ALA A 207 -9.89 -6.38 -11.14
N ARG A 208 -10.63 -7.44 -11.47
CA ARG A 208 -11.87 -7.84 -10.78
C ARG A 208 -11.85 -9.28 -10.25
N SER A 209 -10.80 -10.03 -10.56
CA SER A 209 -10.60 -11.40 -10.11
C SER A 209 -9.16 -11.62 -9.66
N GLU A 210 -8.98 -12.67 -8.85
CA GLU A 210 -7.71 -13.21 -8.38
C GLU A 210 -6.76 -13.60 -9.52
N VAL A 211 -7.31 -13.91 -10.71
CA VAL A 211 -6.53 -14.29 -11.90
C VAL A 211 -5.53 -13.19 -12.28
N SER A 212 -5.88 -11.91 -12.12
CA SER A 212 -4.95 -10.80 -12.36
C SER A 212 -3.69 -10.89 -11.49
N ILE A 213 -3.85 -11.29 -10.23
CA ILE A 213 -2.75 -11.41 -9.27
C ILE A 213 -1.94 -12.68 -9.56
N LEU A 214 -2.60 -13.78 -9.92
CA LEU A 214 -1.94 -15.03 -10.31
C LEU A 214 -1.09 -14.84 -11.58
N ILE A 215 -1.63 -14.21 -12.61
CA ILE A 215 -0.92 -13.89 -13.85
C ILE A 215 0.27 -12.98 -13.56
N LEU A 216 0.08 -11.92 -12.76
CA LEU A 216 1.17 -11.02 -12.36
C LEU A 216 2.28 -11.75 -11.61
N GLY A 217 1.91 -12.62 -10.65
CA GLY A 217 2.86 -13.45 -9.89
C GLY A 217 3.61 -14.44 -10.78
N PHE A 218 2.90 -15.10 -11.71
CA PHE A 218 3.46 -16.04 -12.66
C PHE A 218 4.50 -15.37 -13.59
N PHE A 219 4.16 -14.22 -14.19
CA PHE A 219 5.11 -13.48 -15.02
C PHE A 219 6.32 -12.98 -14.22
N LYS A 220 6.11 -12.49 -12.99
CA LYS A 220 7.22 -12.10 -12.10
C LYS A 220 8.13 -13.28 -11.77
N LEU A 221 7.57 -14.47 -11.55
CA LEU A 221 8.34 -15.69 -11.29
C LEU A 221 9.15 -16.10 -12.52
N ILE A 222 8.55 -16.11 -13.72
CA ILE A 222 9.27 -16.36 -14.97
C ILE A 222 10.40 -15.36 -15.16
N LEU A 223 10.12 -14.07 -15.00
CA LEU A 223 11.13 -13.02 -15.15
C LEU A 223 12.25 -13.14 -14.11
N GLY A 224 11.91 -13.47 -12.87
CA GLY A 224 12.87 -13.71 -11.80
C GLY A 224 13.77 -14.91 -12.08
N ILE A 225 13.20 -16.02 -12.53
CA ILE A 225 13.96 -17.25 -12.83
C ILE A 225 14.83 -17.06 -14.08
N LEU A 226 14.32 -16.42 -15.14
CA LEU A 226 15.04 -16.33 -16.42
C LEU A 226 15.99 -15.14 -16.52
N PHE A 227 15.77 -14.05 -15.78
CA PHE A 227 16.60 -12.84 -15.91
C PHE A 227 17.23 -12.42 -14.58
N GLY A 228 16.63 -12.76 -13.44
CA GLY A 228 17.15 -12.56 -12.08
C GLY A 228 17.93 -11.26 -11.88
N LYS A 229 19.22 -11.38 -11.55
CA LYS A 229 20.11 -10.23 -11.27
C LYS A 229 20.23 -9.28 -12.47
N THR A 230 20.19 -9.78 -13.70
CA THR A 230 20.35 -8.96 -14.91
C THR A 230 19.14 -8.05 -15.17
N LEU A 231 17.96 -8.41 -14.65
CA LEU A 231 16.75 -7.58 -14.75
C LEU A 231 16.87 -6.30 -13.92
N THR A 232 17.65 -6.32 -12.83
CA THR A 232 17.83 -5.14 -11.98
C THR A 232 18.44 -3.96 -12.73
N SER A 233 19.36 -4.23 -13.68
CA SER A 233 19.92 -3.21 -14.57
C SER A 233 18.84 -2.50 -15.38
N LEU A 234 17.87 -3.25 -15.91
CA LEU A 234 16.74 -2.67 -16.66
C LEU A 234 15.82 -1.86 -15.76
N LEU A 235 15.46 -2.41 -14.59
CA LEU A 235 14.56 -1.75 -13.64
C LEU A 235 15.14 -0.44 -13.09
N ASN A 236 16.47 -0.36 -12.91
CA ASN A 236 17.16 0.86 -12.48
C ASN A 236 17.09 2.00 -13.51
N TYR A 237 16.76 1.69 -14.77
CA TYR A 237 16.58 2.68 -15.82
C TYR A 237 15.12 3.07 -16.08
N PHE A 238 14.17 2.51 -15.34
CA PHE A 238 12.77 2.90 -15.45
C PHE A 238 12.58 4.38 -15.05
N PRO A 239 11.87 5.20 -15.86
CA PRO A 239 11.71 6.63 -15.57
C PRO A 239 10.99 6.91 -14.25
N MET A 240 11.62 7.68 -13.37
CA MET A 240 11.05 8.04 -12.07
C MET A 240 9.84 8.98 -12.20
N SER A 241 9.81 9.80 -13.25
CA SER A 241 8.66 10.62 -13.65
C SER A 241 7.39 9.79 -13.89
N ILE A 242 7.50 8.69 -14.64
CA ILE A 242 6.38 7.78 -14.94
C ILE A 242 6.02 6.96 -13.70
N LEU A 243 7.02 6.37 -13.03
CA LEU A 243 6.80 5.53 -11.85
C LEU A 243 6.17 6.33 -10.70
N GLY A 244 6.66 7.55 -10.48
CA GLY A 244 6.14 8.48 -9.51
C GLY A 244 4.67 8.80 -9.77
N LEU A 245 4.29 9.06 -11.02
CA LEU A 245 2.88 9.28 -11.34
C LEU A 245 2.01 8.03 -11.09
N MET A 246 2.47 6.84 -11.48
CA MET A 246 1.72 5.61 -11.19
C MET A 246 1.50 5.43 -9.69
N LEU A 247 2.51 5.74 -8.88
CA LEU A 247 2.43 5.75 -7.42
C LEU A 247 1.48 6.82 -6.89
N PHE A 248 1.49 8.02 -7.48
CA PHE A 248 0.58 9.12 -7.15
C PHE A 248 -0.88 8.70 -7.32
N VAL A 249 -1.20 8.09 -8.47
CA VAL A 249 -2.56 7.63 -8.78
C VAL A 249 -3.00 6.54 -7.81
N SER A 250 -2.12 5.58 -7.49
CA SER A 250 -2.41 4.56 -6.48
C SER A 250 -2.67 5.16 -5.10
N GLY A 251 -1.91 6.20 -4.72
CA GLY A 251 -2.11 6.93 -3.47
C GLY A 251 -3.43 7.71 -3.45
N ALA A 252 -3.76 8.41 -4.53
CA ALA A 252 -5.02 9.14 -4.69
C ALA A 252 -6.23 8.19 -4.62
N GLU A 253 -6.13 7.02 -5.25
CA GLU A 253 -7.20 6.03 -5.21
C GLU A 253 -7.39 5.44 -3.81
N LEU A 254 -6.29 5.15 -3.09
CA LEU A 254 -6.37 4.71 -1.70
C LEU A 254 -7.00 5.78 -0.81
N SER A 255 -6.58 7.05 -0.98
CA SER A 255 -7.17 8.19 -0.26
C SER A 255 -8.67 8.34 -0.53
N SER A 256 -9.14 7.96 -1.72
CA SER A 256 -10.55 8.03 -2.09
C SER A 256 -11.46 7.09 -1.27
N ALA A 257 -10.88 6.02 -0.68
CA ALA A 257 -11.60 5.14 0.24
C ALA A 257 -12.08 5.86 1.50
N ALA A 258 -11.42 6.98 1.86
CA ALA A 258 -11.81 7.80 2.99
C ALA A 258 -13.15 8.50 2.82
N ARG A 259 -13.72 8.57 1.60
CA ARG A 259 -15.07 9.12 1.36
C ARG A 259 -16.17 8.33 2.08
N ASN A 260 -15.96 7.04 2.30
CA ASN A 260 -16.91 6.16 2.98
C ASN A 260 -16.63 6.08 4.49
N PHE A 261 -16.63 7.23 5.15
CA PHE A 261 -16.28 7.37 6.57
C PHE A 261 -17.45 7.23 7.54
N VAL A 262 -18.68 7.19 7.04
CA VAL A 262 -19.91 6.95 7.83
C VAL A 262 -20.38 5.52 7.63
N ARG A 263 -20.87 4.88 8.68
CA ARG A 263 -21.44 3.53 8.59
C ARG A 263 -22.80 3.58 7.87
N LYS A 264 -23.08 2.63 6.98
CA LYS A 264 -24.44 2.48 6.40
C LYS A 264 -25.45 2.28 7.53
N GLY A 265 -26.37 3.24 7.71
CA GLY A 265 -27.43 3.20 8.72
C GLY A 265 -27.23 4.11 9.93
N ASP A 266 -26.09 4.80 10.08
CA ASP A 266 -25.99 5.89 11.07
C ASP A 266 -26.83 7.09 10.63
N HIS A 267 -27.45 7.77 11.59
CA HIS A 267 -28.23 9.00 11.34
C HIS A 267 -27.37 10.01 10.58
N ASP A 268 -27.91 10.47 9.45
CA ASP A 268 -27.22 11.31 8.47
C ASP A 268 -27.13 12.79 8.90
N ASP A 269 -27.04 13.03 10.21
CA ASP A 269 -26.94 14.38 10.78
C ASP A 269 -25.55 14.98 10.52
N ASP A 270 -25.52 16.26 10.16
CA ASP A 270 -24.31 16.97 9.74
C ASP A 270 -23.27 17.05 10.87
N GLU A 271 -23.70 17.06 12.14
CA GLU A 271 -22.77 17.07 13.27
C GLU A 271 -22.00 15.75 13.37
N THR A 272 -22.69 14.62 13.16
CA THR A 272 -22.07 13.28 13.18
C THR A 272 -21.10 13.11 12.02
N LYS A 273 -21.48 13.57 10.81
CA LYS A 273 -20.57 13.59 9.65
C LYS A 273 -19.32 14.40 9.94
N LYS A 274 -19.47 15.60 10.51
CA LYS A 274 -18.35 16.48 10.85
C LYS A 274 -17.42 15.84 11.88
N LYS A 275 -17.96 15.23 12.94
CA LYS A 275 -17.17 14.50 13.95
C LYS A 275 -16.41 13.33 13.33
N ASN A 276 -17.08 12.51 12.52
CA ASN A 276 -16.45 11.36 11.86
C ASN A 276 -15.36 11.81 10.88
N PHE A 277 -15.60 12.83 10.07
CA PHE A 277 -14.56 13.35 9.17
C PHE A 277 -13.38 13.96 9.95
N THR A 278 -13.65 14.58 11.10
CA THR A 278 -12.58 15.06 12.00
C THR A 278 -11.69 13.91 12.49
N LEU A 279 -12.27 12.76 12.85
CA LEU A 279 -11.49 11.56 13.19
C LEU A 279 -10.62 11.08 12.03
N VAL A 280 -11.15 11.09 10.81
CA VAL A 280 -10.38 10.75 9.60
C VAL A 280 -9.16 11.66 9.47
N ILE A 281 -9.36 12.99 9.56
CA ILE A 281 -8.30 13.99 9.39
C ILE A 281 -7.25 13.91 10.51
N VAL A 282 -7.66 13.77 11.78
CA VAL A 282 -6.72 13.65 12.90
C VAL A 282 -5.86 12.40 12.76
N THR A 283 -6.49 11.26 12.48
CA THR A 283 -5.79 9.98 12.28
C THR A 283 -4.78 10.08 11.13
N ALA A 284 -5.22 10.62 9.98
CA ALA A 284 -4.37 10.78 8.81
C ALA A 284 -3.23 11.78 9.03
N GLY A 285 -3.52 12.92 9.65
CA GLY A 285 -2.55 13.98 9.93
C GLY A 285 -1.45 13.52 10.89
N LEU A 286 -1.82 12.81 11.95
CA LEU A 286 -0.85 12.22 12.88
C LEU A 286 -0.04 11.10 12.22
N LEU A 287 -0.68 10.25 11.43
CA LEU A 287 0.03 9.20 10.66
C LEU A 287 1.09 9.81 9.74
N VAL A 288 0.71 10.81 8.93
CA VAL A 288 1.60 11.45 7.95
C VAL A 288 2.69 12.26 8.65
N GLY A 289 2.31 13.07 9.66
CA GLY A 289 3.24 13.96 10.36
C GLY A 289 4.33 13.23 11.14
N PHE A 290 3.98 12.11 11.79
CA PHE A 290 4.93 11.28 12.53
C PHE A 290 5.51 10.12 11.71
N GLN A 291 5.05 9.94 10.47
CA GLN A 291 5.41 8.80 9.61
C GLN A 291 5.19 7.44 10.32
N ASN A 292 4.13 7.34 11.12
CA ASN A 292 3.87 6.20 11.99
C ASN A 292 2.37 5.89 12.12
N ASP A 293 1.93 4.78 11.53
CA ASP A 293 0.55 4.30 11.55
C ASP A 293 0.01 4.06 12.97
N GLY A 294 0.87 3.62 13.89
CA GLY A 294 0.50 3.40 15.29
C GLY A 294 0.16 4.71 16.00
N ILE A 295 0.94 5.78 15.79
CA ILE A 295 0.67 7.11 16.35
C ILE A 295 -0.63 7.67 15.78
N GLY A 296 -0.84 7.53 14.46
CA GLY A 296 -2.09 7.92 13.81
C GLY A 296 -3.30 7.22 14.42
N TYR A 297 -3.23 5.89 14.55
CA TYR A 297 -4.30 5.08 15.15
C TYR A 297 -4.60 5.45 16.60
N ILE A 298 -3.56 5.57 17.45
CA ILE A 298 -3.73 5.95 18.86
C ILE A 298 -4.40 7.32 18.96
N GLY A 299 -3.96 8.31 18.17
CA GLY A 299 -4.57 9.63 18.15
C GLY A 299 -6.05 9.60 17.72
N GLY A 300 -6.38 8.85 16.67
CA GLY A 300 -7.77 8.66 16.23
C GLY A 300 -8.65 8.00 17.29
N MET A 301 -8.13 6.96 17.96
CA MET A 301 -8.83 6.26 19.05
C MET A 301 -9.06 7.17 20.26
N LEU A 302 -8.07 7.98 20.64
CA LEU A 302 -8.19 8.93 21.74
C LEU A 302 -9.29 9.98 21.47
N VAL A 303 -9.30 10.57 20.27
CA VAL A 303 -10.36 11.53 19.91
C VAL A 303 -11.73 10.86 19.86
N SER A 304 -11.81 9.63 19.34
CA SER A 304 -13.07 8.87 19.32
C SER A 304 -13.60 8.62 20.74
N LEU A 305 -12.71 8.28 21.68
CA LEU A 305 -13.07 8.08 23.08
C LEU A 305 -13.56 9.39 23.71
N LEU A 306 -12.87 10.52 23.44
CA LEU A 306 -13.28 11.82 23.96
C LEU A 306 -14.67 12.25 23.45
N PHE A 307 -14.97 12.02 22.16
CA PHE A 307 -16.31 12.29 21.61
C PHE A 307 -17.40 11.42 22.24
N PHE A 308 -17.09 10.14 22.51
CA PHE A 308 -18.02 9.27 23.23
C PHE A 308 -18.30 9.77 24.65
N ILE A 309 -17.25 10.16 25.38
CA ILE A 309 -17.37 10.68 26.75
C ILE A 309 -18.17 11.99 26.79
N THR A 310 -17.88 12.94 25.91
CA THR A 310 -18.58 14.24 25.89
C THR A 310 -20.05 14.09 25.55
N HIS A 311 -20.38 13.21 24.58
CA HIS A 311 -21.76 12.91 24.22
C HIS A 311 -22.54 12.27 25.39
N TYR A 312 -21.92 11.33 26.11
CA TYR A 312 -22.51 10.71 27.28
C TYR A 312 -22.84 11.73 28.40
N PHE A 313 -21.93 12.67 28.66
CA PHE A 313 -22.17 13.71 29.67
C PHE A 313 -23.20 14.76 29.24
N GLN A 314 -23.29 15.09 27.95
CA GLN A 314 -24.31 16.02 27.43
C GLN A 314 -25.71 15.42 27.58
N HIS A 315 -25.90 14.14 27.25
CA HIS A 315 -27.19 13.48 27.42
C HIS A 315 -27.64 13.37 28.89
N ARG A 316 -26.71 13.10 29.82
CA ARG A 316 -27.02 13.09 31.27
C ARG A 316 -27.39 14.46 31.84
N ARG A 317 -26.98 15.57 31.22
CA ARG A 317 -27.37 16.93 31.66
C ARG A 317 -28.70 17.38 31.10
N SER A 318 -29.19 16.74 30.03
CA SER A 318 -30.47 17.04 29.37
C SER A 318 -31.62 16.11 29.79
N SER A 319 -31.37 15.14 30.66
CA SER A 319 -32.36 14.23 31.27
C SER A 319 -32.46 14.48 32.77
#